data_AF-A0A818IE23-F1
#
_entry.id   AF-A0A818IE23-F1
#
_cell.length_a   1.000
_cell.length_b   1.000
_cell.length_c   1.000
_cell.angle_alpha   90.00
_cell.angle_beta   90.00
_cell.angle_gamma   90.00
#
_symmetry.space_group_name_H-M   'P 1'
#
loop_
_entity.id
_entity.type
_entity.pdbx_description
1 polymer ?
#
loop_
_entity_poly.entity_id
_entity_poly.type
_entity_poly.pdbx_seq_one_letter_code
_entity_poly.pdbx_strand_id
1 'polypeptide(L)'
;FLTLFGEKLTGTDPEDVIKNAFMSLDEDGSGKISEERLRELLMTIGDRYTDEEVDELFKEAPIKNGLFDYQEFVKILKYGRKDQD
;
A
#
# COMPACT_ATOMS: atom_id res chain seq x y z
N PHE A 1 11.88 1.89 5.65
CA PHE A 1 10.96 0.97 6.32
C PHE A 1 9.87 0.45 5.36
N LEU A 2 9.86 0.87 4.08
CA LEU A 2 9.12 0.24 2.96
C LEU A 2 9.28 -1.29 2.84
N THR A 3 10.41 -1.85 3.30
CA THR A 3 10.64 -3.30 3.38
C THR A 3 9.66 -3.98 4.32
N LEU A 4 9.23 -3.33 5.41
CA LEU A 4 8.27 -3.89 6.36
C LEU A 4 6.87 -3.97 5.75
N PHE A 5 6.49 -2.96 4.96
CA PHE A 5 5.22 -2.93 4.25
C PHE A 5 5.20 -3.99 3.14
N GLY A 6 6.30 -4.10 2.39
CA GLY A 6 6.51 -5.17 1.42
C GLY A 6 6.54 -6.55 2.06
N GLU A 7 7.34 -6.81 3.08
CA GLU A 7 7.45 -8.12 3.72
C GLU A 7 6.14 -8.55 4.41
N LYS A 8 5.42 -7.65 5.09
CA LYS A 8 4.12 -8.02 5.68
C LYS A 8 3.04 -8.22 4.61
N LEU A 9 2.96 -7.36 3.57
CA LEU A 9 1.96 -7.52 2.50
C LEU A 9 2.31 -8.71 1.59
N THR A 10 3.50 -8.72 0.99
CA THR A 10 3.96 -9.76 0.05
C THR A 10 4.25 -11.11 0.72
N GLY A 11 4.55 -11.11 2.03
CA GLY A 11 4.74 -12.34 2.80
C GLY A 11 3.44 -12.99 3.25
N THR A 12 2.31 -12.27 3.21
CA THR A 12 0.99 -12.79 3.63
C THR A 12 0.09 -13.08 2.43
N ASP A 13 0.08 -12.21 1.42
CA ASP A 13 -0.84 -12.28 0.29
C ASP A 13 -0.10 -12.09 -1.06
N PRO A 14 -0.54 -12.77 -2.13
CA PRO A 14 0.02 -12.58 -3.48
C PRO A 14 -0.09 -11.13 -3.95
N GLU A 15 0.86 -10.66 -4.77
CA GLU A 15 0.82 -9.33 -5.41
C GLU A 15 -0.53 -9.07 -6.11
N ASP A 16 -1.06 -10.07 -6.82
CA ASP A 16 -2.35 -9.97 -7.51
C ASP A 16 -3.54 -9.77 -6.56
N VAL A 17 -3.49 -10.35 -5.36
CA VAL A 17 -4.55 -10.19 -4.34
C VAL A 17 -4.52 -8.78 -3.75
N ILE A 18 -3.32 -8.31 -3.40
CA ILE A 18 -3.10 -6.95 -2.91
C ILE A 18 -3.55 -5.93 -3.97
N LYS A 19 -3.17 -6.16 -5.22
CA LYS A 19 -3.52 -5.29 -6.35
C LYS A 19 -5.02 -5.31 -6.65
N ASN A 20 -5.67 -6.48 -6.59
CA ASN A 20 -7.13 -6.57 -6.73
C ASN A 20 -7.85 -5.87 -5.58
N ALA A 21 -7.33 -5.93 -4.36
CA ALA A 21 -7.92 -5.23 -3.22
C ALA A 21 -7.88 -3.69 -3.43
N PHE A 22 -6.76 -3.15 -3.92
CA PHE A 22 -6.68 -1.74 -4.29
C PHE A 22 -7.57 -1.39 -5.48
N MET A 23 -7.60 -2.22 -6.51
CA MET A 23 -8.45 -2.02 -7.68
C MET A 23 -9.94 -2.07 -7.34
N SER A 24 -10.34 -2.86 -6.32
CA SER A 24 -11.72 -2.89 -5.82
C SER A 24 -12.14 -1.61 -5.08
N LEU A 25 -11.19 -0.79 -4.64
CA LEU A 25 -11.44 0.51 -4.00
C LEU A 25 -11.35 1.67 -4.99
N ASP A 26 -10.59 1.49 -6.07
CA ASP A 26 -10.42 2.44 -7.16
C ASP A 26 -11.53 2.26 -8.20
N GLU A 27 -12.76 2.65 -7.86
CA GLU A 27 -13.93 2.53 -8.77
C GLU A 27 -13.73 3.30 -10.09
N ASP A 28 -12.92 4.37 -10.07
CA ASP A 28 -12.60 5.20 -11.22
C ASP A 28 -11.46 4.63 -12.07
N GLY A 29 -10.73 3.62 -11.57
CA GLY A 29 -9.55 3.05 -12.23
C GLY A 29 -8.40 4.06 -12.39
N SER A 30 -8.35 5.06 -11.51
CA SER A 30 -7.42 6.18 -11.55
C SER A 30 -5.97 5.79 -11.22
N GLY A 31 -5.75 4.60 -10.67
CA GLY A 31 -4.47 4.17 -10.13
C GLY A 31 -4.19 4.71 -8.73
N LYS A 32 -5.17 5.40 -8.11
CA LYS A 32 -5.03 6.08 -6.82
C LYS A 32 -6.24 5.85 -5.95
N ILE A 33 -6.03 5.80 -4.64
CA ILE A 33 -7.11 5.67 -3.67
C ILE A 33 -6.94 6.69 -2.55
N SER A 34 -8.05 7.11 -1.94
CA SER A 34 -7.98 8.01 -0.80
C SER A 34 -7.27 7.36 0.38
N GLU A 35 -6.52 8.17 1.12
CA GLU A 35 -5.84 7.79 2.35
C GLU A 35 -6.76 7.03 3.32
N GLU A 36 -7.96 7.56 3.52
CA GLU A 36 -8.99 6.97 4.39
C GLU A 36 -9.39 5.56 3.92
N ARG A 37 -9.55 5.36 2.61
CA ARG A 37 -9.91 4.06 2.02
C ARG A 37 -8.77 3.05 2.14
N LEU A 38 -7.52 3.51 1.97
CA LEU A 38 -6.35 2.66 2.20
C LEU A 38 -6.28 2.21 3.67
N ARG A 39 -6.57 3.10 4.61
CA ARG A 39 -6.62 2.77 6.05
C ARG A 39 -7.70 1.73 6.33
N GLU A 40 -8.92 1.93 5.80
CA GLU A 40 -9.99 0.95 5.90
C GLU A 40 -9.57 -0.40 5.32
N LEU A 41 -8.91 -0.41 4.16
CA LEU A 41 -8.41 -1.64 3.54
C LEU A 41 -7.39 -2.35 4.43
N LEU A 42 -6.39 -1.65 4.96
CA LEU A 42 -5.34 -2.24 5.79
C LEU A 42 -5.88 -2.77 7.12
N MET A 43 -6.95 -2.16 7.63
CA MET A 43 -7.69 -2.68 8.79
C MET A 43 -8.60 -3.86 8.42
N THR A 44 -9.12 -3.91 7.18
CA THR A 44 -10.03 -4.96 6.69
C THR A 44 -9.30 -6.19 6.17
N ILE A 45 -8.11 -6.03 5.59
CA ILE A 45 -7.20 -7.11 5.20
C ILE A 45 -6.56 -7.63 6.50
N GLY A 46 -7.38 -8.35 7.26
CA GLY A 46 -7.08 -9.14 8.44
C GLY A 46 -6.27 -8.47 9.51
N ASP A 47 -6.91 -7.84 10.51
CA ASP A 47 -6.53 -7.75 11.94
C ASP A 47 -5.01 -7.63 12.29
N ARG A 48 -4.19 -7.01 11.44
CA ARG A 48 -2.71 -7.08 11.54
C ARG A 48 -1.99 -5.74 11.57
N TYR A 49 -2.71 -4.64 11.38
CA TYR A 49 -2.14 -3.29 11.47
C TYR A 49 -2.90 -2.46 12.48
N THR A 50 -2.19 -1.96 13.49
CA THR A 50 -2.72 -0.93 14.38
C THR A 50 -2.76 0.42 13.68
N ASP A 51 -3.53 1.37 14.21
CA ASP A 51 -3.58 2.75 13.69
C ASP A 51 -2.17 3.37 13.61
N GLU A 52 -1.31 3.07 14.59
CA GLU A 52 0.08 3.52 14.64
C GLU A 52 0.94 2.92 13.53
N GLU A 53 0.78 1.61 13.25
CA GLU A 53 1.49 0.98 12.14
C GLU A 53 1.03 1.55 10.80
N VAL A 54 -0.28 1.73 10.62
CA VAL A 54 -0.83 2.40 9.43
C VAL A 54 -0.24 3.81 9.31
N ASP A 55 -0.22 4.62 10.36
CA ASP A 55 0.33 6.00 10.27
C ASP A 55 1.81 6.02 9.84
N GLU A 56 2.63 5.12 10.40
CA GLU A 56 4.03 4.95 10.00
C GLU A 56 4.18 4.52 8.54
N LEU A 57 3.30 3.64 8.06
CA LEU A 57 3.27 3.20 6.66
C LEU A 57 2.95 4.35 5.71
N PHE A 58 2.06 5.25 6.13
CA PHE A 58 1.60 6.36 5.32
C PHE A 58 2.65 7.46 5.19
N LYS A 59 3.49 7.64 6.21
CA LYS A 59 4.65 8.55 6.16
C LYS A 59 5.67 8.18 5.08
N GLU A 60 5.83 6.90 4.79
CA GLU A 60 6.76 6.42 3.76
C GLU A 60 6.09 6.08 2.43
N ALA A 61 4.76 5.99 2.40
CA ALA A 61 4.00 5.69 1.20
C ALA A 61 4.00 6.87 0.20
N PRO A 62 3.89 6.58 -1.12
CA PRO A 62 3.74 7.62 -2.14
C PRO A 62 2.33 8.24 -2.12
N ILE A 63 2.01 8.94 -1.02
CA ILE A 63 0.75 9.67 -0.85
C ILE A 63 0.97 11.13 -1.23
N LYS A 64 0.14 11.64 -2.15
CA LYS A 64 0.13 13.05 -2.54
C LYS A 64 -1.27 13.60 -2.40
N ASN A 65 -1.43 14.67 -1.61
CA ASN A 65 -2.71 15.34 -1.36
C ASN A 65 -3.78 14.38 -0.80
N GLY A 66 -3.41 13.45 0.08
CA GLY A 66 -4.34 12.44 0.63
C GLY A 66 -4.75 11.36 -0.37
N LEU A 67 -4.10 11.27 -1.53
CA LEU A 67 -4.29 10.20 -2.51
C LEU A 67 -3.04 9.31 -2.54
N PHE A 68 -3.22 8.04 -2.21
CA PHE A 68 -2.20 7.00 -2.29
C PHE A 68 -2.10 6.44 -3.71
N ASP A 69 -0.91 6.49 -4.28
CA ASP A 69 -0.61 5.91 -5.59
C ASP A 69 -0.16 4.45 -5.44
N TYR A 70 -1.12 3.53 -5.53
CA TYR A 70 -0.82 2.11 -5.38
C TYR A 70 -0.01 1.56 -6.55
N GLN A 71 -0.04 2.21 -7.72
CA GLN A 71 0.78 1.79 -8.86
C GLN A 71 2.25 2.09 -8.62
N GLU A 72 2.56 3.27 -8.10
CA GLU A 72 3.92 3.61 -7.67
C GLU A 72 4.36 2.71 -6.52
N PHE A 73 3.47 2.43 -5.58
CA PHE A 73 3.75 1.54 -4.47
C PHE A 73 4.12 0.11 -4.93
N VAL A 74 3.33 -0.49 -5.82
CA VAL A 74 3.63 -1.82 -6.39
C VAL A 74 4.96 -1.80 -7.17
N LYS A 75 5.29 -0.71 -7.88
CA LYS A 75 6.61 -0.56 -8.51
C LYS A 75 7.74 -0.53 -7.47
N ILE A 76 7.57 0.22 -6.39
CA ILE A 76 8.55 0.28 -5.29
C ILE A 76 8.72 -1.11 -4.64
N LEU A 77 7.64 -1.85 -4.43
CA LEU A 77 7.68 -3.23 -3.94
C LEU A 77 8.43 -4.16 -4.89
N LYS A 78 8.09 -4.11 -6.18
CA LYS A 78 8.62 -5.02 -7.20
C LYS A 78 10.08 -4.78 -7.56
N TYR A 79 10.48 -3.52 -7.61
CA TYR A 79 11.82 -3.14 -8.04
C TYR A 79 12.75 -2.84 -6.86
N GLY A 80 12.22 -2.78 -5.63
CA GLY A 80 12.91 -2.24 -4.48
C GLY A 80 13.31 -0.79 -4.72
N ARG A 81 13.69 -0.05 -3.67
CA ARG A 81 14.59 1.09 -3.89
C ARG A 81 15.84 0.45 -4.51
N LYS A 82 16.05 0.55 -5.82
CA LYS A 82 17.37 0.29 -6.38
C LYS A 82 18.30 1.19 -5.61
N ASP A 83 19.14 0.61 -4.76
CA ASP A 83 20.30 1.26 -4.20
C ASP A 83 20.96 2.02 -5.34
N GLN A 84 20.86 3.35 -5.26
CA GLN A 84 21.67 4.21 -6.07
C GLN A 84 23.05 4.12 -5.44
N ASP A 85 23.86 3.21 -5.96
CA ASP A 85 25.32 3.24 -5.84
C ASP A 85 25.86 4.60 -6.31
#